data_AF-A0A935A3P5-F1
#
_entry.id   AF-A0A935A3P5-F1
#
_cell.length_a   1.000
_cell.length_b   1.000
_cell.length_c   1.000
_cell.angle_alpha   90.00
_cell.angle_beta   90.00
_cell.angle_gamma   90.00
#
_symmetry.space_group_name_H-M   'P 1'
#
loop_
_entity.id
_entity.type
_entity.pdbx_description
1 polymer ?
#
loop_
_entity_poly.entity_id
_entity_poly.type
_entity_poly.pdbx_seq_one_letter_code
_entity_poly.pdbx_strand_id
1 'polypeptide(L)'
;MLEKSADATDHRGALADVVVDLMKSGLDYYFMGPLKKAKAGFVIEQSAKMGLMGAQQVIGSVIRNIIGRMEAPQLLSVCGSIREFME
;
A
#
# COMPACT_ATOMS: atom_id res chain seq x y z
N MET A 1 9.09 -1.21 -16.15
CA MET A 1 9.53 -1.57 -14.78
C MET A 1 10.54 -0.56 -14.34
N LEU A 2 10.46 -0.14 -13.08
CA LEU A 2 11.29 0.91 -12.50
C LEU A 2 12.80 0.64 -12.71
N GLU A 3 13.22 -0.64 -12.68
CA GLU A 3 14.62 -1.03 -12.89
C GLU A 3 15.09 -1.02 -14.36
N LYS A 4 14.17 -0.84 -15.30
CA LYS A 4 14.47 -0.73 -16.74
C LYS A 4 14.32 0.72 -17.24
N SER A 5 14.00 1.66 -16.35
CA SER A 5 13.87 3.07 -16.70
C SER A 5 15.24 3.73 -16.84
N ALA A 6 15.34 4.71 -17.74
CA ALA A 6 16.49 5.60 -17.83
C ALA A 6 16.60 6.49 -16.57
N ASP A 7 15.46 6.87 -15.98
CA ASP A 7 15.39 7.58 -14.71
C ASP A 7 14.32 6.92 -13.81
N ALA A 8 14.76 6.40 -12.66
CA ALA A 8 13.88 5.79 -11.67
C ALA A 8 12.95 6.81 -11.00
N THR A 9 13.34 8.08 -10.94
CA THR A 9 12.61 9.14 -10.25
C THR A 9 11.32 9.53 -10.97
N ASP A 10 11.23 9.33 -12.28
CA ASP A 10 10.01 9.50 -13.08
C ASP A 10 8.87 8.57 -12.65
N HIS A 11 9.19 7.51 -11.91
CA HIS A 11 8.24 6.49 -11.48
C HIS A 11 7.89 6.55 -9.98
N ARG A 12 8.31 7.60 -9.26
CA ARG A 12 7.99 7.81 -7.83
C ARG A 12 6.49 7.67 -7.53
N GLY A 13 5.65 8.33 -8.33
CA GLY A 13 4.20 8.30 -8.15
C GLY A 13 3.64 6.89 -8.35
N ALA A 14 4.03 6.23 -9.43
CA ALA A 14 3.57 4.88 -9.74
C ALA A 14 3.99 3.86 -8.67
N LEU A 15 5.23 3.93 -8.17
CA LEU A 15 5.68 3.06 -7.08
C LEU A 15 4.88 3.32 -5.79
N ALA A 16 4.62 4.60 -5.48
CA ALA A 16 3.83 4.96 -4.32
C ALA A 16 2.41 4.39 -4.38
N ASP A 17 1.76 4.46 -5.54
CA ASP A 17 0.41 3.92 -5.72
C ASP A 17 0.39 2.39 -5.58
N VAL A 18 1.40 1.68 -6.12
CA VAL A 18 1.55 0.23 -5.88
C VAL A 18 1.66 -0.10 -4.39
N VAL A 19 2.48 0.65 -3.63
CA VAL A 19 2.62 0.45 -2.18
C VAL A 19 1.30 0.71 -1.45
N VAL A 20 0.55 1.75 -1.85
CA VAL A 20 -0.77 2.04 -1.29
C VAL A 20 -1.74 0.87 -1.53
N ASP A 21 -1.76 0.33 -2.74
CA ASP A 21 -2.64 -0.78 -3.10
C ASP A 21 -2.29 -2.07 -2.37
N LEU A 22 -1.00 -2.35 -2.18
CA LEU A 22 -0.53 -3.49 -1.37
C LEU A 22 -0.95 -3.35 0.09
N MET A 23 -0.79 -2.17 0.70
CA MET A 23 -1.20 -1.93 2.09
C MET A 23 -2.71 -2.06 2.27
N LYS A 24 -3.50 -1.56 1.31
CA LYS A 24 -4.96 -1.73 1.30
C LYS A 24 -5.35 -3.20 1.22
N SER A 25 -4.75 -3.94 0.30
CA SER A 25 -4.99 -5.38 0.13
C SER A 25 -4.58 -6.16 1.38
N GLY A 26 -3.47 -5.77 2.03
CA GLY A 26 -3.02 -6.34 3.29
C GLY A 26 -4.02 -6.14 4.43
N LEU A 27 -4.59 -4.94 4.59
CA LEU A 27 -5.62 -4.67 5.60
C LEU A 27 -6.90 -5.48 5.33
N ASP A 28 -7.28 -5.61 4.06
CA ASP A 28 -8.43 -6.43 3.68
C ASP A 28 -8.18 -7.91 4.00
N TYR A 29 -6.98 -8.42 3.73
CA TYR A 29 -6.61 -9.81 3.96
C TYR A 29 -6.40 -10.15 5.44
N TYR A 30 -5.59 -9.36 6.16
CA TYR A 30 -5.16 -9.69 7.53
C TYR A 30 -6.12 -9.21 8.60
N PHE A 31 -7.06 -8.31 8.30
CA PHE A 31 -8.00 -7.79 9.29
C PHE A 31 -9.46 -7.98 8.87
N MET A 32 -9.89 -7.43 7.74
CA MET A 32 -11.30 -7.55 7.32
C MET A 32 -11.71 -8.99 7.02
N GLY A 33 -10.84 -9.78 6.38
CA GLY A 33 -11.08 -11.20 6.10
C GLY A 33 -11.34 -12.02 7.37
N PRO A 34 -10.43 -12.01 8.35
CA PRO A 34 -10.65 -12.66 9.65
C PRO A 34 -11.90 -12.16 10.38
N LEU A 35 -12.19 -10.86 10.35
CA LEU A 35 -13.38 -10.29 10.98
C LEU A 35 -14.67 -10.89 10.39
N LYS A 36 -14.73 -11.01 9.06
CA LYS A 36 -15.84 -11.67 8.34
C LYS A 36 -15.93 -13.16 8.67
N LYS A 37 -14.80 -13.86 8.69
CA LYS A 37 -14.74 -15.30 9.02
C LYS A 37 -15.23 -15.57 10.46
N ALA A 38 -14.94 -14.66 11.38
CA ALA A 38 -15.42 -14.70 12.75
C ALA A 38 -16.93 -14.38 12.89
N LYS A 39 -17.61 -13.98 11.80
CA LYS A 39 -19.01 -13.56 11.80
C LYS A 39 -19.28 -12.46 12.83
N ALA A 40 -18.40 -11.46 12.88
CA ALA A 40 -18.49 -10.35 13.85
C ALA A 40 -19.79 -9.53 13.72
N GLY A 41 -20.50 -9.66 12.58
CA GLY A 41 -21.80 -9.07 12.37
C GLY A 41 -21.71 -7.72 11.67
N PHE A 42 -22.80 -7.37 10.99
CA PHE A 42 -22.84 -6.29 10.01
C PHE A 42 -22.37 -4.94 10.56
N VAL A 43 -22.84 -4.54 11.75
CA VAL A 43 -22.51 -3.23 12.34
C VAL A 43 -21.01 -3.12 12.63
N ILE A 44 -20.40 -4.19 13.18
CA ILE A 44 -18.97 -4.22 13.48
C ILE A 44 -18.14 -4.17 12.19
N GLU A 45 -18.51 -4.96 11.18
CA GLU A 45 -17.81 -4.98 9.89
C GLU A 45 -17.91 -3.64 9.15
N GLN A 46 -19.08 -2.97 9.17
CA GLN A 46 -19.22 -1.64 8.56
C GLN A 46 -18.43 -0.56 9.30
N SER A 47 -18.43 -0.62 10.64
CA SER A 47 -17.67 0.31 11.47
C SER A 47 -16.16 0.17 11.19
N ALA A 48 -15.66 -1.07 11.11
CA ALA A 48 -14.29 -1.36 10.74
C ALA A 48 -13.96 -0.85 9.33
N LYS A 49 -14.81 -1.12 8.34
CA LYS A 49 -14.62 -0.63 6.96
C LYS A 49 -14.54 0.89 6.89
N MET A 50 -15.42 1.61 7.58
CA MET A 50 -15.39 3.08 7.62
C MET A 50 -14.13 3.61 8.28
N GLY A 51 -13.73 3.06 9.43
CA GLY A 51 -12.50 3.44 10.11
C GLY A 51 -11.26 3.21 9.24
N LEU A 52 -11.19 2.06 8.56
CA LEU A 52 -10.10 1.75 7.63
C LEU A 52 -10.05 2.70 6.44
N MET A 53 -11.19 3.11 5.86
CA MET A 53 -11.19 4.09 4.77
C MET A 53 -10.51 5.40 5.20
N GLY A 54 -10.79 5.90 6.41
CA GLY A 54 -10.14 7.08 6.96
C GLY A 54 -8.63 6.87 7.17
N ALA A 55 -8.25 5.75 7.79
CA ALA A 55 -6.84 5.41 8.02
C ALA A 55 -6.07 5.26 6.70
N GLN A 56 -6.67 4.63 5.68
CA GLN A 56 -6.08 4.45 4.35
C GLN A 56 -5.78 5.78 3.66
N GLN A 57 -6.61 6.82 3.83
CA GLN A 57 -6.31 8.15 3.29
C GLN A 57 -5.05 8.74 3.92
N VAL A 58 -4.94 8.67 5.25
CA VAL A 58 -3.78 9.18 5.98
C VAL A 58 -2.52 8.41 5.58
N ILE A 59 -2.57 7.07 5.62
CA ILE A 59 -1.45 6.20 5.23
C ILE A 59 -1.05 6.46 3.77
N GLY A 60 -2.02 6.58 2.86
CA GLY A 60 -1.75 6.88 1.46
C GLY A 60 -1.04 8.22 1.24
N SER A 61 -1.42 9.25 2.00
CA SER A 61 -0.71 10.54 1.99
C SER A 61 0.73 10.40 2.49
N VAL A 62 0.96 9.67 3.58
CA VAL A 62 2.31 9.42 4.12
C VAL A 62 3.18 8.70 3.09
N ILE A 63 2.67 7.62 2.49
CA ILE A 63 3.41 6.82 1.49
C ILE A 63 3.81 7.70 0.30
N ARG A 64 2.86 8.45 -0.28
CA ARG A 64 3.14 9.32 -1.44
C ARG A 64 4.12 10.44 -1.11
N ASN A 65 4.04 11.02 0.08
CA ASN A 65 4.98 12.06 0.50
C ASN A 65 6.41 11.54 0.67
N ILE A 66 6.58 10.33 1.21
CA ILE A 66 7.90 9.75 1.45
C ILE A 66 8.50 9.22 0.14
N ILE A 67 7.78 8.37 -0.59
CA ILE A 67 8.27 7.79 -1.85
C ILE A 67 8.45 8.88 -2.91
N GLY A 68 7.58 9.89 -2.93
CA GLY A 68 7.67 11.05 -3.82
C GLY A 68 8.95 11.88 -3.67
N ARG A 69 9.74 11.68 -2.61
CA ARG A 69 10.99 12.40 -2.33
C ARG A 69 12.23 11.51 -2.35
N MET A 70 12.08 10.22 -2.66
CA MET A 70 13.20 9.27 -2.66
C MET A 70 14.06 9.38 -3.92
N GLU A 71 15.37 9.29 -3.78
CA GLU A 71 16.31 9.27 -4.90
C GLU A 71 16.36 7.90 -5.59
N ALA A 72 16.91 7.85 -6.80
CA ALA A 72 16.89 6.66 -7.65
C ALA A 72 17.36 5.35 -6.95
N PRO A 73 18.47 5.31 -6.18
CA PRO A 73 18.88 4.09 -5.48
C PRO A 73 17.88 3.61 -4.43
N GLN A 74 17.20 4.55 -3.75
CA GLN A 74 16.19 4.25 -2.73
C GLN A 74 14.93 3.68 -3.38
N LEU A 75 14.51 4.25 -4.51
CA LEU A 75 13.36 3.76 -5.28
C LEU A 75 13.59 2.35 -5.81
N LEU A 76 14.79 2.07 -6.33
CA LEU A 76 15.16 0.73 -6.79
C LEU A 76 15.17 -0.28 -5.65
N SER A 77 15.70 0.10 -4.48
CA SER A 77 15.67 -0.76 -3.29
C SER A 77 14.24 -1.08 -2.86
N VAL A 78 13.35 -0.08 -2.78
CA VAL A 78 11.94 -0.30 -2.42
C VAL A 78 11.23 -1.16 -3.47
N CYS A 79 11.44 -0.90 -4.76
CA CYS A 79 10.84 -1.67 -5.84
C CYS A 79 11.30 -3.15 -5.82
N GLY A 80 12.58 -3.40 -5.53
CA GLY A 80 13.13 -4.75 -5.41
C GLY A 80 12.47 -5.52 -4.26
N SER A 81 12.42 -4.93 -3.06
CA SER A 81 11.78 -5.56 -1.90
C SER A 81 10.29 -5.83 -2.10
N ILE A 82 9.56 -4.93 -2.76
CA ILE A 82 8.14 -5.16 -3.07
C ILE A 82 7.97 -6.36 -4.01
N ARG A 83 8.85 -6.54 -4.99
CA ARG A 83 8.79 -7.70 -5.89
C ARG A 83 8.98 -9.01 -5.11
N GLU A 84 9.91 -9.05 -4.17
CA GLU A 84 10.14 -10.23 -3.34
C GLU A 84 8.90 -10.64 -2.52
N PHE A 85 7.99 -9.70 -2.22
CA PHE A 85 6.72 -10.03 -1.55
C PHE A 85 5.62 -10.52 -2.50
N MET A 86 5.79 -10.34 -3.81
CA MET A 86 4.83 -10.77 -4.83
C MET A 86 5.19 -12.12 -5.47
N GLU A 87 6.41 -12.60 -5.27
CA GLU A 87 6.92 -13.92 -5.68
C GLU A 87 6.66 -14.98 -4.59
#